data_AF-A0A1S3EBS7-F1
#
_entry.id   AF-A0A1S3EBS7-F1
#
_cell.length_a   1.000
_cell.length_b   1.000
_cell.length_c   1.000
_cell.angle_alpha   90.00
_cell.angle_beta   90.00
_cell.angle_gamma   90.00
#
_symmetry.space_group_name_H-M   'P 1'
#
loop_
_entity.id
_entity.type
_entity.pdbx_description
1 polymer ?
#
loop_
_entity_poly.entity_id
_entity_poly.type
_entity_poly.pdbx_seq_one_letter_code
_entity_poly.pdbx_strand_id
1 'polypeptide(L)'
;MCDQVSDTTSPSHLNISAIFFPKNNKSGEDYVGGLNLDDFVAFINEKCGTNRDEQGQLTSKAGIVTSLDTLMKEFVSADDDEKKKVVFSRLE
;
A
#
# COMPACT_ATOMS: atom_id res chain seq x y z
N MET A 1 30.34 48.25 0.77
CA MET A 1 29.42 47.18 1.22
C MET A 1 28.02 47.51 0.74
N CYS A 2 27.58 46.90 -0.35
CA CYS A 2 26.16 46.76 -0.65
C CYS A 2 25.92 45.25 -0.57
N ASP A 3 25.50 44.79 0.62
CA ASP A 3 25.15 43.39 0.79
C ASP A 3 23.86 43.14 0.03
N GLN A 4 24.00 42.44 -1.10
CA GLN A 4 22.89 41.86 -1.83
C GLN A 4 22.33 40.75 -0.94
N VAL A 5 21.19 40.99 -0.31
CA VAL A 5 20.35 39.91 0.20
C VAL A 5 19.83 39.18 -1.03
N SER A 6 20.47 38.07 -1.38
CA SER A 6 19.93 37.13 -2.37
C SER A 6 18.71 36.46 -1.73
N ASP A 7 17.56 37.09 -1.90
CA ASP A 7 16.26 36.49 -1.61
C ASP A 7 16.04 35.36 -2.62
N THR A 8 16.52 34.16 -2.28
CA THR A 8 16.22 32.93 -3.01
C THR A 8 14.94 32.32 -2.46
N THR A 9 13.89 33.10 -2.29
CA THR A 9 12.55 32.54 -2.16
C THR A 9 12.06 32.16 -3.56
N SER A 10 12.59 31.02 -4.03
CA SER A 10 12.03 30.24 -5.14
C SER A 10 10.52 30.13 -4.93
N PRO A 11 9.68 30.26 -5.99
CA PRO A 11 8.25 30.49 -5.85
C PRO A 11 7.66 29.47 -4.89
N SER A 12 7.03 29.98 -3.84
CA SER A 12 6.41 29.25 -2.75
C SER A 12 5.62 28.05 -3.27
N HIS A 13 6.27 26.88 -3.33
CA HIS A 13 5.54 25.64 -3.47
C HIS A 13 4.62 25.59 -2.27
N LEU A 14 3.32 25.66 -2.54
CA LEU A 14 2.28 25.56 -1.55
C LEU A 14 2.57 24.31 -0.72
N ASN A 15 2.92 24.48 0.57
CA ASN A 15 3.10 23.36 1.49
C ASN A 15 1.72 22.76 1.75
N ILE A 16 1.28 21.86 0.88
CA ILE A 16 0.03 21.11 1.06
C ILE A 16 0.29 20.11 2.18
N SER A 17 -0.29 20.38 3.35
CA SER A 17 -0.39 19.42 4.45
C SER A 17 -1.70 18.66 4.30
N ALA A 18 -1.64 17.34 4.18
CA ALA A 18 -2.80 16.47 4.15
C ALA A 18 -2.91 15.71 5.47
N ILE A 19 -4.14 15.51 5.95
CA ILE A 19 -4.44 14.78 7.20
C ILE A 19 -5.35 13.62 6.83
N PHE A 20 -4.95 12.41 7.23
CA PHE A 20 -5.69 11.18 7.06
C PHE A 20 -6.55 10.88 8.29
N PHE A 21 -7.80 10.47 8.08
CA PHE A 21 -8.73 10.14 9.15
C PHE A 21 -9.16 8.68 9.03
N PRO A 22 -8.49 7.74 9.71
CA PRO A 22 -8.92 6.36 9.72
C PRO A 22 -10.26 6.21 10.48
N LYS A 23 -11.02 5.15 10.17
CA LYS A 23 -12.34 4.89 10.75
C LYS A 23 -12.37 4.97 12.29
N ASN A 24 -11.29 4.56 12.95
CA ASN A 24 -11.17 4.50 14.41
C ASN A 24 -10.47 5.71 15.03
N ASN A 25 -10.00 6.69 14.25
CA ASN A 25 -9.30 7.88 14.74
C ASN A 25 -9.87 9.15 14.10
N LYS A 26 -10.66 9.89 14.89
CA LYS A 26 -11.22 11.18 14.46
C LYS A 26 -10.28 12.36 14.66
N SER A 27 -9.17 12.19 15.38
CA SER A 27 -8.17 13.24 15.58
C SER A 27 -7.29 13.43 14.34
N GLY A 28 -7.30 12.45 13.43
CA GLY A 28 -6.48 12.47 12.22
C GLY A 28 -5.03 12.06 12.48
N GLU A 29 -4.33 11.78 11.40
CA GLU A 29 -2.90 11.46 11.33
C GLU A 29 -2.32 12.24 10.16
N ASP A 30 -1.13 12.82 10.33
CA ASP A 30 -0.48 13.52 9.22
C ASP A 30 -0.16 12.54 8.09
N TYR A 31 -0.47 12.95 6.86
CA TYR A 31 0.02 12.28 5.67
C TYR A 31 1.47 12.69 5.44
N VAL A 32 2.39 11.78 5.74
CA VAL A 32 3.83 11.97 5.55
C VAL A 32 4.27 11.15 4.33
N GLY A 33 3.76 11.51 3.15
CA GLY A 33 4.11 10.89 1.87
C GLY A 33 4.47 11.93 0.82
N GLY A 34 4.96 11.48 -0.33
CA GLY A 34 5.21 12.37 -1.46
C GLY A 34 3.92 12.93 -2.06
N LEU A 35 4.06 13.97 -2.88
CA LEU A 35 2.94 14.65 -3.55
C LEU A 35 2.53 13.98 -4.88
N ASN A 36 3.15 12.84 -5.23
CA ASN A 36 2.78 12.08 -6.41
C ASN A 36 1.63 11.09 -6.10
N LEU A 37 1.00 10.59 -7.15
CA LEU A 37 -0.15 9.70 -7.03
C LEU A 37 0.24 8.34 -6.45
N ASP A 38 1.41 7.82 -6.80
CA ASP A 38 1.89 6.50 -6.42
C ASP A 38 2.09 6.40 -4.90
N ASP A 39 2.73 7.41 -4.31
CA ASP A 39 2.93 7.53 -2.87
C ASP A 39 1.59 7.63 -2.13
N PHE A 40 0.65 8.41 -2.69
CA PHE A 40 -0.67 8.56 -2.11
C PHE A 40 -1.46 7.25 -2.13
N VAL A 41 -1.48 6.54 -3.26
CA VAL A 41 -2.15 5.24 -3.41
C VAL A 41 -1.49 4.19 -2.51
N ALA A 42 -0.16 4.17 -2.41
CA ALA A 42 0.58 3.30 -1.52
C ALA A 42 0.18 3.52 -0.05
N PHE A 43 0.14 4.78 0.40
CA PHE A 43 -0.28 5.14 1.74
C PHE A 43 -1.72 4.69 2.05
N ILE A 44 -2.66 4.94 1.13
CA ILE A 44 -4.07 4.54 1.32
C ILE A 44 -4.17 3.01 1.40
N ASN A 45 -3.49 2.28 0.50
CA ASN A 45 -3.47 0.82 0.52
C ASN A 45 -2.92 0.26 1.83
N GLU A 46 -1.84 0.85 2.36
CA GLU A 46 -1.27 0.48 3.66
C GLU A 46 -2.26 0.74 4.81
N LYS A 47 -2.80 1.95 4.90
CA LYS A 47 -3.69 2.36 6.01
C LYS A 47 -5.05 1.64 5.98
N CYS A 48 -5.52 1.25 4.80
CA CYS A 48 -6.85 0.68 4.61
C CYS A 48 -6.83 -0.84 4.34
N GLY A 49 -5.67 -1.46 4.18
CA GLY A 49 -5.55 -2.87 3.79
C GLY A 49 -6.13 -3.16 2.41
N THR A 50 -6.07 -2.18 1.49
CA THR A 50 -6.59 -2.31 0.13
C THR A 50 -5.47 -2.54 -0.87
N ASN A 51 -5.84 -2.89 -2.10
CA ASN A 51 -4.90 -3.17 -3.18
C ASN A 51 -5.39 -2.49 -4.47
N ARG A 52 -5.25 -1.15 -4.54
CA ARG A 52 -5.64 -0.32 -5.68
C ARG A 52 -4.46 0.16 -6.50
N ASP A 53 -4.67 0.36 -7.79
CA ASP A 53 -3.73 1.09 -8.66
C ASP A 53 -4.09 2.58 -8.77
N GLU A 54 -3.25 3.33 -9.49
CA GLU A 54 -3.40 4.76 -9.77
C GLU A 54 -4.68 5.12 -10.52
N GLN A 55 -5.25 4.19 -11.30
CA GLN A 55 -6.51 4.37 -12.03
C GLN A 55 -7.73 3.95 -11.18
N GLY A 56 -7.50 3.59 -9.91
CA GLY A 56 -8.52 3.18 -8.96
C GLY A 56 -9.02 1.74 -9.15
N GLN A 57 -8.41 0.95 -10.03
CA GLN A 57 -8.73 -0.45 -10.24
C GLN A 57 -8.09 -1.33 -9.15
N LEU A 58 -8.53 -2.59 -9.08
CA LEU A 58 -7.90 -3.58 -8.20
C LEU A 58 -6.60 -4.10 -8.84
N THR A 59 -5.55 -4.21 -8.05
CA THR A 59 -4.33 -4.88 -8.47
C THR A 59 -4.50 -6.40 -8.40
N SER A 60 -3.56 -7.15 -9.00
CA SER A 60 -3.52 -8.61 -8.91
C SER A 60 -3.40 -9.17 -7.50
N LYS A 61 -3.03 -8.35 -6.51
CA LYS A 61 -2.96 -8.73 -5.09
C LYS A 61 -4.31 -8.67 -4.39
N ALA A 62 -5.29 -7.96 -4.94
CA ALA A 62 -6.59 -7.81 -4.32
C ALA A 62 -7.33 -9.15 -4.21
N GLY A 63 -7.88 -9.45 -3.04
CA GLY A 63 -8.62 -10.69 -2.79
C GLY A 63 -7.74 -11.93 -2.59
N ILE A 64 -6.40 -11.80 -2.65
CA ILE A 64 -5.48 -12.89 -2.33
C ILE A 64 -5.31 -12.96 -0.81
N VAL A 65 -5.68 -14.10 -0.24
CA VAL A 65 -5.33 -14.46 1.13
C VAL A 65 -3.95 -15.13 1.09
N THR A 66 -2.92 -14.47 1.61
CA THR A 66 -1.52 -14.91 1.50
C THR A 66 -1.28 -16.33 2.05
N SER A 67 -1.98 -16.71 3.11
CA SER A 67 -1.91 -18.07 3.66
C SER A 67 -2.44 -19.11 2.69
N LEU A 68 -3.53 -18.80 1.96
CA LEU A 68 -4.14 -19.69 0.98
C LEU A 68 -3.28 -19.82 -0.28
N ASP A 69 -2.71 -18.72 -0.78
CA ASP A 69 -1.83 -18.72 -1.96
C ASP A 69 -0.60 -19.62 -1.75
N THR A 70 -0.04 -19.62 -0.54
CA THR A 70 1.10 -20.49 -0.18
C THR A 70 0.69 -21.97 -0.23
N LEU A 71 -0.45 -22.32 0.37
CA LEU A 71 -0.98 -23.69 0.34
C LEU A 71 -1.31 -24.15 -1.08
N MET A 72 -1.88 -23.27 -1.91
CA MET A 72 -2.17 -23.59 -3.31
C MET A 72 -0.89 -23.85 -4.11
N LYS A 73 0.17 -23.07 -3.90
CA LYS A 73 1.47 -23.31 -4.54
C LYS A 73 2.07 -24.66 -4.13
N GLU A 74 2.04 -24.97 -2.83
CA GLU A 74 2.46 -26.29 -2.32
C GLU A 74 1.65 -27.42 -2.96
N PHE A 75 0.32 -27.27 -3.05
CA PHE A 75 -0.58 -28.26 -3.65
C PHE A 75 -0.30 -28.49 -5.14
N VAL A 76 -0.09 -27.41 -5.91
CA VAL A 76 0.21 -27.50 -7.35
C VAL A 76 1.59 -28.12 -7.59
N SER A 77 2.55 -27.88 -6.70
CA SER A 77 3.92 -28.44 -6.79
C SER A 77 4.04 -29.89 -6.31
N ALA A 78 3.01 -30.45 -5.69
CA ALA A 78 3.06 -31.81 -5.17
C ALA A 78 2.95 -32.83 -6.33
N ASP A 79 3.97 -33.67 -6.48
CA ASP A 79 4.07 -34.65 -7.57
C ASP A 79 3.26 -35.95 -7.32
N ASP A 80 2.81 -36.18 -6.09
CA ASP A 80 2.06 -37.37 -5.68
C ASP A 80 0.79 -37.04 -4.89
N ASP A 81 -0.18 -37.95 -4.95
CA ASP A 81 -1.51 -37.76 -4.37
C ASP A 81 -1.51 -37.73 -2.83
N GLU A 82 -0.52 -38.35 -2.18
CA GLU A 82 -0.40 -38.34 -0.73
C GLU A 82 0.06 -36.97 -0.21
N LYS A 83 1.05 -36.35 -0.86
CA LYS A 83 1.45 -34.96 -0.56
C LYS A 83 0.29 -33.98 -0.80
N LYS A 84 -0.48 -34.17 -1.87
CA LYS A 84 -1.68 -33.36 -2.13
C LYS A 84 -2.71 -33.48 -1.02
N LYS A 85 -2.99 -34.68 -0.52
CA LYS A 85 -3.89 -34.89 0.63
C LYS A 85 -3.40 -34.19 1.90
N VAL A 86 -2.11 -34.26 2.19
CA VAL A 86 -1.53 -33.57 3.35
C VAL A 86 -1.71 -32.06 3.24
N VAL A 87 -1.41 -31.48 2.07
CA VAL A 87 -1.63 -30.04 1.85
C VAL A 87 -3.12 -29.69 1.92
N PHE A 88 -4.00 -30.52 1.36
CA PHE A 88 -5.45 -30.32 1.40
C PHE A 88 -6.01 -30.37 2.82
N SER A 89 -5.52 -31.25 3.69
CA SER A 89 -5.96 -31.32 5.10
C SER A 89 -5.64 -30.07 5.92
N ARG A 90 -4.70 -29.22 5.45
CA ARG A 90 -4.38 -27.92 6.06
C ARG A 90 -5.30 -26.79 5.59
N LEU A 91 -6.15 -27.06 4.60
CA LEU A 91 -7.11 -26.12 4.03
C LEU A 91 -8.49 -26.20 4.71
N GLU A 92 -8.84 -27.36 5.29
CA GLU A 92 -10.09 -27.61 6.02
C GLU A 92 -10.09 -27.07 7.45
#